data_AF-A0A8C5PY43-F1
#
_entry.id   AF-A0A8C5PY43-F1
#
_cell.length_a   1.000
_cell.length_b   1.000
_cell.length_c   1.000
_cell.angle_alpha   90.00
_cell.angle_beta   90.00
_cell.angle_gamma   90.00
#
_symmetry.space_group_name_H-M   'P 1'
#
loop_
_entity.id
_entity.type
_entity.pdbx_description
1 polymer ?
#
loop_
_entity_poly.entity_id
_entity_poly.type
_entity_poly.pdbx_seq_one_letter_code
_entity_poly.pdbx_strand_id
1 'polypeptide(L)'
;MLQHIVLLGVVTLLGVLEQAYFALQVIAARRKYKISPPTTSGPPEFERVFRAQINCSEYFPMFLAVLWMAGIFFHQGRDIIIDGPYIDYIVFLYTDLYRSF
;
A
#
# COMPACT_ATOMS: atom_id res chain seq x y z
N MET A 1 23.25 -0.84 13.17
CA MET A 1 22.75 -0.92 11.77
C MET A 1 21.34 -1.51 11.72
N LEU A 2 21.10 -2.77 12.13
CA LEU A 2 19.75 -3.37 12.06
C LEU A 2 18.67 -2.58 12.83
N GLN A 3 18.99 -2.04 14.01
CA GLN A 3 18.01 -1.32 14.84
C GLN A 3 17.37 -0.10 14.16
N HIS A 4 18.07 0.54 13.20
CA HIS A 4 17.55 1.70 12.46
C HIS A 4 16.59 1.31 11.33
N ILE A 5 16.65 0.06 10.85
CA ILE A 5 15.81 -0.44 9.75
C ILE A 5 14.64 -1.30 10.23
N VAL A 6 14.55 -1.61 11.52
CA VAL A 6 13.44 -2.40 12.09
C VAL A 6 12.10 -1.73 11.79
N LEU A 7 11.99 -0.41 11.98
CA LEU A 7 10.74 0.32 11.71
C LEU A 7 10.37 0.28 10.22
N LEU A 8 11.34 0.46 9.31
CA LEU A 8 11.11 0.31 7.87
C LEU A 8 10.62 -1.10 7.51
N GLY A 9 11.22 -2.12 8.13
CA GLY A 9 10.82 -3.52 7.95
C GLY A 9 9.40 -3.79 8.43
N VAL A 10 9.02 -3.25 9.59
CA VAL A 10 7.65 -3.36 10.12
C VAL A 10 6.64 -2.68 9.20
N VAL A 11 6.92 -1.45 8.74
CA VAL A 11 6.03 -0.73 7.81
C VAL A 11 5.90 -1.46 6.48
N THR A 12 7.01 -2.01 5.96
CA THR A 12 7.01 -2.84 4.75
C THR A 12 6.12 -4.07 4.93
N LEU A 13 6.23 -4.78 6.06
CA LEU A 13 5.42 -5.96 6.36
C LEU A 13 3.93 -5.62 6.46
N LEU A 14 3.58 -4.51 7.11
CA LEU A 14 2.21 -4.03 7.18
C LEU A 14 1.64 -3.74 5.79
N GLY A 15 2.40 -3.07 4.92
CA GLY A 15 1.99 -2.84 3.53
C GLY A 15 1.78 -4.13 2.74
N VAL A 16 2.60 -5.16 2.95
CA VAL A 16 2.41 -6.48 2.33
C VAL A 16 1.12 -7.15 2.84
N LEU A 17 0.85 -7.10 4.14
CA LEU A 17 -0.37 -7.66 4.72
C LEU A 17 -1.63 -6.93 4.20
N GLU A 18 -1.54 -5.62 4.01
CA GLU A 18 -2.59 -4.81 3.42
C GLU A 18 -2.86 -5.20 1.95
N GLN A 19 -1.83 -5.39 1.13
CA GLN A 19 -1.99 -5.92 -0.23
C GLN A 19 -2.63 -7.31 -0.26
N ALA A 20 -2.23 -8.19 0.67
CA ALA A 20 -2.82 -9.52 0.81
C ALA A 20 -4.31 -9.43 1.18
N TYR A 21 -4.68 -8.49 2.05
CA TYR A 21 -6.08 -8.23 2.38
C TYR A 21 -6.89 -7.82 1.14
N PHE A 22 -6.41 -6.89 0.30
CA PHE A 22 -7.14 -6.54 -0.93
C PHE A 22 -7.25 -7.68 -1.93
N ALA A 23 -6.21 -8.51 -2.06
CA ALA A 23 -6.27 -9.70 -2.88
C ALA A 23 -7.37 -10.67 -2.37
N LEU A 24 -7.48 -10.86 -1.05
CA LEU A 24 -8.56 -11.66 -0.45
C LEU A 24 -9.94 -11.04 -0.70
N GLN A 25 -10.07 -9.72 -0.64
CA GLN A 25 -11.32 -9.02 -0.96
C GLN A 25 -11.73 -9.23 -2.42
N VAL A 26 -10.78 -9.21 -3.37
CA VAL A 26 -11.04 -9.56 -4.78
C VAL A 26 -11.47 -11.01 -4.91
N ILE A 27 -10.82 -11.95 -4.22
CA ILE A 27 -11.21 -13.37 -4.24
C ILE A 27 -12.63 -13.55 -3.70
N ALA A 28 -12.98 -12.88 -2.60
CA ALA A 28 -14.32 -12.89 -2.04
C ALA A 28 -15.36 -12.31 -3.02
N ALA A 29 -15.03 -11.18 -3.67
CA ALA A 29 -15.89 -10.58 -4.68
C ALA A 29 -16.07 -11.49 -5.91
N ARG A 30 -15.00 -12.15 -6.38
CA ARG A 30 -15.09 -13.15 -7.46
C ARG A 30 -16.05 -14.27 -7.12
N ARG A 31 -16.01 -14.78 -5.88
CA ARG A 31 -16.96 -15.81 -5.41
C ARG A 31 -18.39 -15.28 -5.34
N LYS A 32 -18.59 -14.08 -4.81
CA LYS A 32 -19.90 -13.43 -4.67
C LYS A 32 -20.57 -13.17 -6.02
N TYR A 33 -19.84 -12.60 -6.97
CA TYR A 33 -20.33 -12.23 -8.29
C TYR A 33 -20.12 -13.31 -9.36
N LYS A 34 -19.59 -14.48 -8.95
CA LYS A 34 -19.31 -15.64 -9.82
C LYS A 34 -18.43 -15.30 -11.02
N ILE A 35 -17.44 -14.43 -10.83
CA ILE A 35 -16.48 -14.01 -11.86
C ILE A 35 -15.24 -14.90 -11.82
N SER A 36 -15.21 -15.92 -12.67
CA SER A 36 -14.05 -16.79 -12.85
C SER A 36 -12.90 -16.06 -13.54
N PRO A 37 -11.64 -16.28 -13.12
CA PRO A 37 -10.47 -15.89 -13.91
C PRO A 37 -10.54 -16.53 -15.33
N PRO A 38 -10.01 -15.89 -16.38
CA PRO A 38 -9.24 -14.65 -16.40
C PRO A 38 -10.11 -13.37 -16.42
N THR A 39 -11.43 -13.48 -16.38
CA THR A 39 -12.34 -12.35 -16.53
C THR A 39 -12.14 -11.30 -15.43
N THR A 40 -12.08 -10.03 -15.84
CA THR A 40 -11.92 -8.86 -14.97
C THR A 40 -13.06 -7.85 -15.07
N SER A 41 -14.03 -8.11 -15.95
CA SER A 41 -15.28 -7.34 -16.08
C SER A 41 -16.45 -8.03 -15.38
N GLY A 42 -17.44 -7.25 -14.94
CA GLY A 42 -18.59 -7.79 -14.22
C GLY A 42 -19.53 -6.68 -13.72
N PRO A 43 -20.34 -6.94 -12.69
CA PRO A 43 -21.16 -5.91 -12.06
C PRO A 43 -20.30 -4.74 -11.55
N PRO A 44 -20.80 -3.49 -11.57
CA PRO A 44 -20.03 -2.31 -11.17
C PRO A 44 -19.40 -2.43 -9.77
N GLU A 45 -20.03 -3.15 -8.85
CA GLU A 45 -19.50 -3.37 -7.50
C GLU A 45 -18.26 -4.29 -7.50
N PHE A 46 -18.25 -5.34 -8.33
CA PHE A 46 -17.07 -6.19 -8.51
C PHE A 46 -15.92 -5.38 -9.09
N GLU A 47 -16.19 -4.60 -10.14
CA GLU A 47 -15.16 -3.84 -10.82
C GLU A 47 -14.53 -2.78 -9.92
N ARG A 48 -15.29 -2.15 -9.00
CA ARG A 48 -14.73 -1.23 -8.00
C ARG A 48 -13.73 -1.92 -7.09
N VAL A 49 -14.08 -3.09 -6.54
CA VAL A 49 -13.17 -3.87 -5.67
C VAL A 49 -11.94 -4.32 -6.44
N PHE A 50 -12.13 -4.79 -7.68
CA PHE A 50 -11.02 -5.22 -8.54
C PHE A 50 -10.09 -4.05 -8.88
N ARG A 51 -10.63 -2.89 -9.29
CA ARG A 51 -9.83 -1.69 -9.58
C ARG A 51 -9.12 -1.14 -8.35
N ALA A 52 -9.76 -1.14 -7.18
CA ALA A 52 -9.12 -0.72 -5.94
C ALA A 52 -7.86 -1.56 -5.67
N GLN A 53 -7.95 -2.89 -5.79
CA GLN A 53 -6.77 -3.76 -5.60
C GLN A 53 -5.68 -3.50 -6.63
N ILE A 54 -6.03 -3.34 -7.92
CA ILE A 54 -5.05 -3.07 -8.97
C ILE A 54 -4.33 -1.74 -8.73
N ASN A 55 -5.08 -0.66 -8.48
CA ASN A 55 -4.50 0.65 -8.17
C ASN A 55 -3.52 0.54 -6.99
N CYS A 56 -3.94 -0.10 -5.89
CA CYS A 56 -3.07 -0.28 -4.73
C CYS A 56 -1.79 -1.03 -5.08
N SER A 57 -1.88 -2.08 -5.90
CA SER A 57 -0.73 -2.87 -6.32
C SER A 57 0.20 -2.12 -7.29
N GLU A 58 -0.32 -1.25 -8.15
CA GLU A 58 0.48 -0.40 -9.06
C GLU A 58 1.33 0.61 -8.30
N TYR A 59 0.79 1.20 -7.22
CA TYR A 59 1.53 2.18 -6.41
C TYR A 59 2.47 1.56 -5.37
N PHE A 60 2.31 0.28 -5.05
CA PHE A 60 3.08 -0.38 -4.00
C PHE A 60 4.61 -0.38 -4.21
N PRO A 61 5.15 -0.64 -5.42
CA PRO A 61 6.59 -0.57 -5.64
C PRO A 61 7.15 0.85 -5.47
N MET A 62 6.39 1.87 -5.89
CA MET A 62 6.78 3.27 -5.69
C MET A 62 6.79 3.65 -4.21
N PHE A 63 5.77 3.21 -3.46
CA PHE A 63 5.73 3.36 -2.01
C PHE A 63 6.96 2.72 -1.33
N LEU A 64 7.30 1.47 -1.68
CA LEU A 64 8.47 0.81 -1.12
C LEU A 64 9.78 1.53 -1.47
N ALA A 65 9.94 1.97 -2.72
CA ALA A 65 11.13 2.70 -3.15
C ALA A 65 11.30 3.99 -2.33
N VAL A 66 10.25 4.79 -2.19
CA VAL A 66 10.30 6.05 -1.42
C VAL A 66 10.52 5.78 0.06
N LEU A 67 9.81 4.81 0.65
CA LEU A 67 9.96 4.42 2.07
C LEU A 67 11.41 4.04 2.40
N TRP A 68 12.01 3.18 1.58
CA TRP A 68 13.37 2.69 1.81
C TRP A 68 14.43 3.76 1.54
N MET A 69 14.27 4.57 0.48
CA MET A 69 15.18 5.69 0.22
C MET A 69 15.10 6.74 1.34
N ALA A 70 13.89 7.09 1.79
CA ALA A 70 13.69 8.02 2.90
C ALA A 70 14.33 7.47 4.19
N GLY A 71 14.00 6.24 4.59
CA GLY A 71 14.47 5.72 5.87
C GLY A 71 15.94 5.31 5.90
N ILE A 72 16.61 5.07 4.76
CA ILE A 72 18.07 4.84 4.73
C ILE A 72 18.84 6.16 4.67
N PHE A 73 18.46 7.08 3.80
CA PHE A 73 19.27 8.27 3.49
C PHE A 73 18.90 9.49 4.33
N PHE A 74 17.63 9.63 4.74
CA PHE A 74 17.19 10.77 5.55
C PHE A 74 17.28 10.49 7.06
N HIS A 75 17.26 9.23 7.50
CA HIS A 75 17.43 8.85 8.92
C HIS A 75 18.88 8.99 9.47
N GLN A 76 19.86 9.35 8.63
CA GLN A 76 21.24 9.61 9.09
C GLN A 76 21.47 11.08 9.50
N GLY A 77 20.51 11.97 9.28
CA GLY A 77 20.52 13.34 9.76
C GLY A 77 19.36 13.58 10.72
N ARG A 78 19.65 14.07 11.93
CA ARG A 78 18.72 14.71 12.90
C ARG A 78 17.61 15.49 12.16
N ASP A 79 16.32 15.42 12.51
CA ASP A 79 15.67 15.90 13.73
C ASP A 79 14.22 15.36 13.80
N ILE A 80 13.82 14.84 14.97
CA ILE A 80 12.47 14.30 15.29
C ILE A 80 11.31 15.30 15.05
N ILE A 81 11.61 16.58 14.87
CA ILE A 81 10.61 17.65 14.68
C ILE A 81 10.22 17.82 13.20
N ILE A 82 11.06 17.37 12.25
CA ILE A 82 10.83 17.53 10.80
C ILE A 82 10.46 16.21 10.11
N ASP A 83 10.89 15.06 10.65
CA ASP A 83 10.59 13.75 10.05
C ASP A 83 9.17 13.24 10.31
N GLY A 84 8.56 13.65 11.44
CA GLY A 84 7.16 13.35 11.77
C GLY A 84 6.19 13.69 10.63
N PRO A 85 6.18 14.93 10.12
CA PRO A 85 5.29 15.30 9.03
C PRO A 85 5.67 14.65 7.69
N TYR A 86 6.91 14.23 7.44
CA TYR A 86 7.28 13.62 6.14
C TYR A 86 6.81 12.18 6.00
N ILE A 87 7.01 11.36 7.05
CA ILE A 87 6.46 10.00 7.07
C ILE A 87 4.94 10.07 7.13
N ASP A 88 4.37 10.97 7.94
CA ASP A 88 2.93 11.21 7.96
C ASP A 88 2.41 11.72 6.62
N TYR A 89 3.16 12.54 5.86
CA TYR A 89 2.76 13.02 4.53
C TYR A 89 2.87 11.94 3.45
N ILE A 90 3.86 11.04 3.55
CA ILE A 90 3.97 9.87 2.64
C ILE A 90 2.85 8.87 2.94
N VAL A 91 2.58 8.61 4.21
CA VAL A 91 1.46 7.76 4.65
C VAL A 91 0.13 8.44 4.32
N PHE A 92 0.00 9.75 4.48
CA PHE A 92 -1.19 10.52 4.11
C PHE A 92 -1.39 10.53 2.60
N LEU A 93 -0.35 10.76 1.78
CA LEU A 93 -0.43 10.61 0.33
C LEU A 93 -0.83 9.19 -0.06
N TYR A 94 -0.27 8.17 0.61
CA TYR A 94 -0.68 6.79 0.38
C TYR A 94 -2.15 6.57 0.75
N THR A 95 -2.61 7.11 1.87
CA THR A 95 -3.98 6.98 2.40
C THR A 95 -5.00 7.82 1.62
N ASP A 96 -4.63 8.98 1.09
CA ASP A 96 -5.48 9.84 0.26
C ASP A 96 -5.56 9.31 -1.17
N LEU A 97 -4.46 8.77 -1.71
CA LEU A 97 -4.49 7.97 -2.93
C LEU A 97 -5.36 6.72 -2.75
N TYR A 98 -5.36 6.15 -1.54
CA TYR A 98 -6.25 5.06 -1.12
C TYR A 98 -7.73 5.47 -1.04
N ARG A 99 -8.02 6.66 -0.50
CA ARG A 99 -9.39 7.18 -0.27
C ARG A 99 -10.03 7.85 -1.48
N SER A 100 -9.25 8.25 -2.48
CA SER A 100 -9.75 8.98 -3.65
C SER A 100 -10.45 8.08 -4.70
N PHE A 101 -10.62 6.77 -4.45
CA PHE A 101 -11.26 5.83 -5.39
C PHE A 101 -12.21 4.83 -4.73
#